data_AF-A0A453EAV2-F1
#
_entry.id   AF-A0A453EAV2-F1
#
_cell.length_a   1.000
_cell.length_b   1.000
_cell.length_c   1.000
_cell.angle_alpha   90.00
_cell.angle_beta   90.00
_cell.angle_gamma   90.00
#
_symmetry.space_group_name_H-M   'P 1'
#
loop_
_entity.id
_entity.type
_entity.pdbx_description
1 polymer ?
#
loop_
_entity_poly.entity_id
_entity_poly.type
_entity_poly.pdbx_seq_one_letter_code
_entity_poly.pdbx_strand_id
1 'polypeptide(L)'
;MHTGYCSPTSSPPPSAIQELRATVRVLPPQDSYTSTLRNNVRSRAWGAGIGCSFRIERCCIVKKGGGAIDLEPRLSHTSAVEPTLAPVAVERTMTTRAAASNALRQQRFVREVTIQYNLCNEPWLKYSISIVADKGLKKSLYTSARLKKGEVIYLETHFNRYELCFSGEKPRSIGSNSSASDLEPEKHQNNSHHHLQNGDRGAMEHELRDVFRWSRCKKAMPEVAMRSIGIPLPAEQVEVLQDNLEWEDVQWSQTGVWVSGKEYPLARVHFLSAN
;
A
#
# COMPACT_ATOMS: atom_id res chain seq x y z
N MET A 1 15.15 13.84 -12.42
CA MET A 1 13.87 14.56 -12.61
C MET A 1 13.94 16.00 -12.12
N HIS A 2 13.97 16.27 -10.81
CA HIS A 2 14.03 17.65 -10.30
C HIS A 2 15.21 18.46 -10.88
N THR A 3 16.39 17.84 -10.97
CA THR A 3 17.62 18.39 -11.58
C THR A 3 17.63 18.42 -13.11
N GLY A 4 16.56 18.00 -13.79
CA GLY A 4 16.40 18.20 -15.23
C GLY A 4 17.07 17.20 -16.16
N TYR A 5 17.69 16.13 -15.65
CA TYR A 5 18.30 15.08 -16.50
C TYR A 5 17.29 14.15 -17.17
N CYS A 6 16.08 14.05 -16.64
CA CYS A 6 15.03 13.20 -17.19
C CYS A 6 13.64 13.78 -16.88
N SER A 7 12.71 13.59 -17.80
CA SER A 7 11.31 13.97 -17.65
C SER A 7 10.48 12.73 -17.30
N PRO A 8 9.52 12.84 -16.37
CA PRO A 8 8.55 11.77 -16.16
C PRO A 8 7.65 11.66 -17.39
N THR A 9 7.68 10.52 -18.07
CA THR A 9 6.80 10.22 -19.20
C THR A 9 5.96 8.98 -18.89
N SER A 10 4.71 8.94 -19.37
CA SER A 10 3.89 7.72 -19.31
C SER A 10 4.31 6.68 -20.34
N SER A 11 5.05 7.08 -21.38
CA SER A 11 5.60 6.16 -22.37
C SER A 11 6.77 5.37 -21.79
N PRO A 12 6.86 4.06 -22.08
CA PRO A 12 8.01 3.27 -21.70
C PRO A 12 9.28 3.82 -22.38
N PRO A 13 10.46 3.68 -21.74
CA PRO A 13 11.71 4.09 -22.35
C PRO A 13 11.97 3.30 -23.65
N PRO A 14 12.62 3.90 -24.66
CA PRO A 14 13.00 3.19 -25.89
C PRO A 14 13.74 1.88 -25.61
N SER A 15 13.43 0.83 -26.36
CA SER A 15 13.96 -0.53 -26.14
C SER A 15 15.48 -0.65 -26.22
N ALA A 16 16.16 0.31 -26.85
CA ALA A 16 17.61 0.43 -26.95
C ALA A 16 18.29 0.87 -25.63
N ILE A 17 17.54 1.49 -24.72
CA ILE A 17 18.03 1.88 -23.39
C ILE A 17 18.12 0.64 -22.51
N GLN A 18 19.27 0.44 -21.87
CA GLN A 18 19.47 -0.58 -20.86
C GLN A 18 19.18 -0.03 -19.47
N GLU A 19 19.80 1.10 -19.12
CA GLU A 19 19.62 1.74 -17.81
C GLU A 19 19.90 3.25 -17.88
N LEU A 20 19.36 3.96 -16.89
CA LEU A 20 19.73 5.32 -16.55
C LEU A 20 20.65 5.27 -15.33
N ARG A 21 21.87 5.80 -15.46
CA ARG A 21 22.84 5.86 -14.37
C ARG A 21 22.97 7.28 -13.87
N ALA A 22 22.91 7.46 -12.55
CA ALA A 22 23.14 8.74 -11.89
C ALA A 22 24.32 8.63 -10.93
N THR A 23 25.31 9.51 -11.08
CA THR A 23 26.43 9.64 -10.15
C THR A 23 26.07 10.69 -9.11
N VAL A 24 26.17 10.31 -7.84
CA VAL A 24 25.79 11.14 -6.70
C VAL A 24 27.00 11.43 -5.84
N ARG A 25 27.18 12.69 -5.44
CA ARG A 25 28.15 13.09 -4.41
C ARG A 25 27.44 13.32 -3.09
N VAL A 26 27.87 12.61 -2.06
CA VAL A 26 27.44 12.82 -0.68
C VAL A 26 28.09 14.10 -0.15
N LEU A 27 27.30 14.91 0.55
CA LEU A 27 27.69 16.20 1.10
C LEU A 27 27.31 16.28 2.58
N PRO A 28 27.95 17.14 3.38
CA PRO A 28 27.54 17.43 4.74
C PRO A 28 26.08 17.94 4.82
N PRO A 29 25.40 17.79 5.97
CA PRO A 29 24.11 18.43 6.22
C PRO A 29 24.19 19.96 6.01
N GLN A 30 23.06 20.56 5.60
CA GLN A 30 22.87 22.01 5.58
C GLN A 30 22.02 22.47 6.77
N ASP A 31 22.20 23.73 7.17
CA ASP A 31 21.44 24.37 8.25
C ASP A 31 19.97 24.59 7.87
N SER A 32 19.67 24.70 6.58
CA SER A 32 18.30 24.72 6.08
C SER A 32 18.25 24.33 4.61
N TYR A 33 17.10 23.79 4.19
CA TYR A 33 16.82 23.40 2.82
C TYR A 33 15.61 24.16 2.31
N THR A 34 15.80 24.94 1.24
CA THR A 34 14.73 25.73 0.64
C THR A 34 13.91 24.89 -0.37
N SER A 35 12.59 25.12 -0.39
CA SER A 35 11.73 24.52 -1.41
C SER A 35 11.99 25.19 -2.76
N THR A 36 12.13 24.39 -3.82
CA THR A 36 12.26 24.87 -5.20
C THR A 36 11.37 24.05 -6.13
N LEU A 37 10.73 24.72 -7.08
CA LEU A 37 9.97 24.09 -8.17
C LEU A 37 10.85 24.07 -9.42
N ARG A 38 11.18 22.87 -9.92
CA ARG A 38 11.96 22.69 -11.16
C ARG A 38 11.41 21.49 -11.91
N ASN A 39 11.29 21.61 -13.24
CA ASN A 39 10.79 20.51 -14.08
C ASN A 39 9.45 19.93 -13.61
N ASN A 40 8.53 20.81 -13.15
CA ASN A 40 7.24 20.45 -12.55
C ASN A 40 7.32 19.52 -11.33
N VAL A 41 8.49 19.43 -10.68
CA VAL A 41 8.69 18.74 -9.40
C VAL A 41 9.03 19.77 -8.33
N ARG A 42 8.24 19.82 -7.25
CA ARG A 42 8.53 20.67 -6.09
C ARG A 42 9.36 19.89 -5.07
N SER A 43 10.52 20.43 -4.68
CA SER A 43 11.26 19.93 -3.50
C SER A 43 10.61 20.46 -2.21
N ARG A 44 10.59 19.65 -1.16
CA ARG A 44 10.11 20.08 0.16
C ARG A 44 11.18 20.93 0.87
N ALA A 45 10.76 21.96 1.60
CA ALA A 45 11.64 22.67 2.53
C ALA A 45 11.87 21.84 3.80
N TRP A 46 13.09 21.87 4.33
CA TRP A 46 13.48 21.17 5.56
C TRP A 46 14.32 22.11 6.42
N GLY A 47 14.14 22.09 7.75
CA GLY A 47 15.07 22.73 8.69
C GLY A 47 16.45 22.03 8.75
N ALA A 48 17.27 22.41 9.73
CA ALA A 48 18.61 21.87 9.94
C ALA A 48 18.60 20.35 10.25
N GLY A 49 19.73 19.68 10.01
CA GLY A 49 20.07 18.45 10.74
C GLY A 49 19.60 17.11 10.15
N ILE A 50 19.43 16.98 8.83
CA ILE A 50 19.37 15.64 8.20
C ILE A 50 20.78 15.11 7.94
N GLY A 51 21.10 13.91 8.44
CA GLY A 51 22.46 13.38 8.57
C GLY A 51 23.41 13.56 7.37
N CYS A 52 22.91 13.64 6.13
CA CYS A 52 23.71 14.09 4.98
C CYS A 52 22.85 14.82 3.92
N SER A 53 23.53 15.56 3.04
CA SER A 53 23.02 16.05 1.77
C SER A 53 23.56 15.21 0.61
N PHE A 54 22.99 15.37 -0.58
CA PHE A 54 23.62 14.89 -1.80
C PHE A 54 23.36 15.81 -2.99
N ARG A 55 24.20 15.72 -4.02
CA ARG A 55 23.97 16.34 -5.32
C ARG A 55 24.19 15.34 -6.45
N ILE A 56 23.44 15.51 -7.53
CA ILE A 56 23.64 14.75 -8.77
C ILE A 56 24.79 15.40 -9.54
N GLU A 57 25.86 14.65 -9.80
CA GLU A 57 27.03 15.13 -10.54
C GLU A 57 26.88 14.93 -12.04
N ARG A 58 26.34 13.77 -12.42
CA ARG A 58 26.20 13.34 -13.82
C ARG A 58 25.06 12.34 -13.93
N CYS A 59 24.34 12.38 -15.03
CA CYS A 59 23.48 11.28 -15.45
C CYS A 59 23.87 10.82 -16.85
N CYS A 60 23.79 9.52 -17.13
CA CYS A 60 23.98 8.97 -18.47
C CYS A 60 23.02 7.82 -18.77
N ILE A 61 22.70 7.66 -20.05
CA ILE A 61 21.96 6.51 -20.58
C ILE A 61 22.98 5.46 -21.03
N VAL A 62 22.87 4.25 -20.51
CA VAL A 62 23.62 3.08 -21.01
C VAL A 62 22.75 2.36 -22.04
N LYS A 63 23.32 2.04 -23.20
CA LYS A 63 22.61 1.35 -24.28
C LYS A 63 22.83 -0.16 -24.18
N LYS A 64 21.84 -0.95 -24.61
CA LYS A 64 21.96 -2.43 -24.65
C LYS A 64 23.11 -2.93 -25.54
N GLY A 65 23.43 -2.21 -26.61
CA GLY A 65 24.55 -2.53 -27.52
C GLY A 65 25.91 -2.04 -27.03
N GLY A 66 26.02 -1.55 -25.79
CA GLY A 66 27.22 -0.91 -25.26
C GLY A 66 27.27 0.60 -25.54
N GLY A 67 28.17 1.28 -24.81
CA GLY A 67 28.32 2.73 -24.83
C GLY A 67 27.36 3.47 -23.90
N ALA A 68 27.71 4.72 -23.60
CA ALA A 68 26.92 5.62 -22.76
C ALA A 68 26.71 6.97 -23.45
N ILE A 69 25.54 7.57 -23.25
CA ILE A 69 25.23 8.94 -23.64
C ILE A 69 25.11 9.78 -22.38
N ASP A 70 25.91 10.83 -22.27
CA ASP A 70 25.78 11.79 -21.18
C ASP A 70 24.56 12.68 -21.37
N LEU A 71 23.85 12.89 -20.27
CA LEU A 71 22.65 13.72 -20.24
C LEU A 71 23.01 15.08 -19.69
N GLU A 72 22.53 16.12 -20.38
CA GLU A 72 22.63 17.49 -19.91
C GLU A 72 21.42 17.86 -19.04
N PRO A 73 21.63 18.50 -17.88
CA PRO A 73 20.53 18.91 -17.01
C PRO A 73 19.79 20.12 -17.59
N ARG A 74 18.47 19.99 -17.76
CA ARG A 74 17.61 21.12 -18.15
C ARG A 74 16.91 21.70 -16.93
N LEU A 75 17.54 22.68 -16.27
CA LEU A 75 17.01 23.24 -15.01
C LEU A 75 15.83 24.22 -15.21
N SER A 76 15.72 24.83 -16.37
CA SER A 76 14.75 25.89 -16.71
C SER A 76 13.62 25.42 -17.64
N HIS A 77 13.56 24.13 -17.96
CA HIS A 77 12.55 23.64 -18.90
C HIS A 77 11.17 23.54 -18.24
N THR A 78 10.26 24.40 -18.64
CA THR A 78 8.82 24.25 -18.41
C THR A 78 8.27 23.31 -19.50
N SER A 79 7.82 22.11 -19.11
CA SER A 79 7.10 21.24 -20.04
C SER A 79 5.88 21.99 -20.57
N ALA A 80 5.76 22.14 -21.90
CA ALA A 80 4.59 22.73 -22.54
C ALA A 80 3.32 21.86 -22.38
N VAL A 81 3.51 20.59 -21.99
CA VAL A 81 2.43 19.64 -21.76
C VAL A 81 2.20 19.52 -20.27
N GLU A 82 1.10 20.08 -19.79
CA GLU A 82 0.54 19.75 -18.48
C GLU A 82 0.01 18.31 -18.55
N PRO A 83 0.32 17.42 -17.58
CA PRO A 83 -0.29 16.10 -17.55
C PRO A 83 -1.81 16.27 -17.43
N THR A 84 -2.56 15.60 -18.31
CA THR A 84 -4.02 15.54 -18.23
C THR A 84 -4.39 14.83 -16.92
N LEU A 85 -4.82 15.59 -15.93
CA LEU A 85 -5.28 15.04 -14.66
C LEU A 85 -6.66 14.42 -14.87
N ALA A 86 -6.73 13.09 -14.88
CA ALA A 86 -7.98 12.36 -14.81
C ALA A 86 -8.65 12.63 -13.44
N PRO A 87 -9.97 12.85 -13.39
CA PRO A 87 -10.66 13.22 -12.17
C PRO A 87 -10.56 12.10 -11.14
N VAL A 88 -10.19 12.47 -9.90
CA VAL A 88 -10.41 11.62 -8.73
C VAL A 88 -11.92 11.40 -8.64
N ALA A 89 -12.36 10.18 -8.94
CA ALA A 89 -13.76 9.79 -8.83
C ALA A 89 -14.24 10.07 -7.40
N VAL A 90 -15.00 11.14 -7.23
CA VAL A 90 -15.74 11.38 -6.00
C VAL A 90 -16.90 10.41 -6.04
N GLU A 91 -16.92 9.47 -5.10
CA GLU A 91 -18.11 8.68 -4.84
C GLU A 91 -19.27 9.65 -4.64
N ARG A 92 -20.32 9.51 -5.45
CA ARG A 92 -21.50 10.37 -5.39
C ARG A 92 -22.26 10.11 -4.10
N THR A 93 -21.77 10.64 -2.98
CA THR A 93 -22.63 10.93 -1.84
C THR A 93 -23.57 12.04 -2.30
N MET A 94 -24.87 11.87 -2.12
CA MET A 94 -25.85 12.93 -2.36
C MET A 94 -25.56 14.09 -1.41
N THR A 95 -24.71 15.01 -1.83
CA THR A 95 -24.46 16.27 -1.14
C THR A 95 -25.25 17.36 -1.86
N THR A 96 -25.82 18.31 -1.11
CA THR A 96 -26.57 19.45 -1.66
C THR A 96 -25.75 20.22 -2.72
N ARG A 97 -26.42 20.94 -3.64
CA ARG A 97 -25.76 21.70 -4.73
C ARG A 97 -24.60 22.59 -4.26
N ALA A 98 -24.68 23.14 -3.05
CA ALA A 98 -23.64 23.99 -2.46
C ALA A 98 -22.39 23.21 -1.99
N ALA A 99 -22.56 21.98 -1.53
CA ALA A 99 -21.44 21.12 -1.13
C ALA A 99 -20.69 20.55 -2.34
N ALA A 100 -21.41 20.22 -3.42
CA ALA A 100 -20.80 19.78 -4.68
C ALA A 100 -19.98 20.90 -5.36
N SER A 101 -20.46 22.14 -5.31
CA SER A 101 -19.71 23.29 -5.87
C SER A 101 -18.45 23.61 -5.05
N ASN A 102 -18.49 23.48 -3.73
CA ASN A 102 -17.32 23.64 -2.87
C ASN A 102 -16.30 22.50 -3.05
N ALA A 103 -16.75 21.26 -3.20
CA ALA A 103 -15.87 20.12 -3.50
C ALA A 103 -15.16 20.32 -4.85
N LEU A 104 -15.88 20.77 -5.89
CA LEU A 104 -15.30 21.09 -7.19
C LEU A 104 -14.31 22.27 -7.12
N ARG A 105 -14.60 23.28 -6.27
CA ARG A 105 -13.69 24.41 -6.03
C ARG A 105 -12.42 23.96 -5.30
N GLN A 106 -12.52 23.10 -4.30
CA GLN A 106 -11.36 22.50 -3.61
C GLN A 106 -10.55 21.58 -4.54
N GLN A 107 -11.20 20.82 -5.42
CA GLN A 107 -10.52 20.00 -6.43
C GLN A 107 -9.65 20.83 -7.39
N ARG A 108 -10.07 22.05 -7.76
CA ARG A 108 -9.23 22.97 -8.57
C ARG A 108 -7.92 23.37 -7.88
N PHE A 109 -7.84 23.23 -6.55
CA PHE A 109 -6.66 23.56 -5.74
C PHE A 109 -5.83 22.35 -5.30
N VAL A 110 -6.27 21.10 -5.53
CA VAL A 110 -5.43 19.90 -5.32
C VAL A 110 -4.59 19.66 -6.57
N ARG A 111 -3.63 20.56 -6.83
CA ARG A 111 -2.69 20.48 -7.96
C ARG A 111 -1.33 19.88 -7.59
N GLU A 112 -1.09 19.60 -6.31
CA GLU A 112 0.15 18.99 -5.83
C GLU A 112 -0.09 17.55 -5.39
N VAL A 113 0.35 16.59 -6.21
CA VAL A 113 0.48 15.20 -5.79
C VAL A 113 1.86 14.99 -5.19
N THR A 114 1.92 14.46 -3.96
CA THR A 114 3.19 14.00 -3.40
C THR A 114 3.51 12.66 -4.02
N ILE A 115 4.43 12.64 -4.99
CA ILE A 115 4.95 11.40 -5.57
C ILE A 115 6.01 10.86 -4.63
N GLN A 116 5.78 9.68 -4.06
CA GLN A 116 6.83 8.91 -3.40
C GLN A 116 7.22 7.74 -4.29
N TYR A 117 8.52 7.51 -4.38
CA TYR A 117 9.06 6.36 -5.09
C TYR A 117 9.20 5.19 -4.13
N ASN A 118 8.73 4.02 -4.55
CA ASN A 118 8.89 2.77 -3.82
C ASN A 118 10.35 2.29 -3.85
N LEU A 119 10.64 1.16 -3.21
CA LEU A 119 11.98 0.57 -3.18
C LEU A 119 12.53 0.17 -4.57
N CYS A 120 11.69 0.16 -5.60
CA CYS A 120 12.01 -0.14 -6.99
C CYS A 120 11.99 1.10 -7.90
N ASN A 121 11.90 2.30 -7.33
CA ASN A 121 11.76 3.57 -8.06
C ASN A 121 10.49 3.70 -8.91
N GLU A 122 9.40 3.03 -8.51
CA GLU A 122 8.07 3.21 -9.10
C GLU A 122 7.23 4.17 -8.24
N PRO A 123 6.34 4.96 -8.85
CA PRO A 123 5.51 5.91 -8.10
C PRO A 123 4.42 5.18 -7.30
N TRP A 124 4.52 5.21 -5.97
CA TRP A 124 3.51 4.68 -5.05
C TRP A 124 2.90 5.81 -4.21
N LEU A 125 1.71 5.55 -3.64
CA LEU A 125 1.09 6.48 -2.72
C LEU A 125 1.91 6.53 -1.42
N LYS A 126 2.14 7.75 -0.93
CA LYS A 126 2.61 7.94 0.45
C LYS A 126 1.59 7.33 1.40
N TYR A 127 2.07 6.57 2.37
CA TYR A 127 1.21 6.03 3.41
C TYR A 127 0.45 7.14 4.14
N SER A 128 -0.84 6.90 4.29
CA SER A 128 -1.77 7.67 5.10
C SER A 128 -2.84 6.70 5.56
N ILE A 129 -3.24 6.81 6.83
CA ILE A 129 -4.31 5.97 7.39
C ILE A 129 -5.60 6.06 6.54
N SER A 130 -5.88 7.21 5.92
CA SER A 130 -7.05 7.40 5.04
C SER A 130 -7.05 6.54 3.76
N ILE A 131 -5.94 5.90 3.41
CA ILE A 131 -5.84 5.00 2.26
C ILE A 131 -6.33 3.58 2.61
N VAL A 132 -6.08 3.15 3.85
CA VAL A 132 -6.42 1.83 4.38
C VAL A 132 -7.68 1.84 5.25
N ALA A 133 -8.08 3.01 5.76
CA ALA A 133 -9.32 3.18 6.47
C ALA A 133 -10.51 2.99 5.52
N ASP A 134 -11.53 2.33 6.02
CA ASP A 134 -12.76 2.07 5.29
C ASP A 134 -13.44 3.39 4.91
N LYS A 135 -13.71 3.55 3.61
CA LYS A 135 -14.37 4.76 3.09
C LYS A 135 -15.86 4.51 3.02
N GLY A 136 -16.59 5.16 3.92
CA GLY A 136 -18.06 5.16 3.93
C GLY A 136 -18.66 3.88 4.52
N LEU A 137 -19.96 3.68 4.27
CA LEU A 137 -20.77 2.61 4.90
C LEU A 137 -20.90 1.35 4.03
N LYS A 138 -20.31 1.35 2.82
CA LYS A 138 -20.39 0.22 1.91
C LYS A 138 -19.38 -0.84 2.32
N LYS A 139 -19.86 -1.92 2.95
CA LYS A 139 -19.04 -3.07 3.36
C LYS A 139 -18.17 -3.63 2.24
N SER A 140 -18.64 -3.60 1.00
CA SER A 140 -17.89 -4.07 -0.18
C SER A 140 -16.62 -3.28 -0.49
N LEU A 141 -16.50 -2.05 0.04
CA LEU A 141 -15.35 -1.17 -0.09
C LEU A 141 -14.44 -1.19 1.15
N TYR A 142 -14.82 -1.94 2.19
CA TYR A 142 -13.97 -2.11 3.37
C TYR A 142 -12.68 -2.81 2.95
N THR A 143 -11.57 -2.45 3.58
CA THR A 143 -10.26 -2.94 3.21
C THR A 143 -10.17 -4.45 3.38
N SER A 144 -10.71 -5.02 4.45
CA SER A 144 -10.82 -6.46 4.65
C SER A 144 -11.65 -7.14 3.55
N ALA A 145 -12.78 -6.55 3.16
CA ALA A 145 -13.64 -7.08 2.10
C ALA A 145 -12.97 -7.01 0.72
N ARG A 146 -12.15 -5.98 0.45
CA ARG A 146 -11.34 -5.86 -0.77
C ARG A 146 -10.27 -6.96 -0.81
N LEU A 147 -9.57 -7.17 0.31
CA LEU A 147 -8.60 -8.25 0.44
C LEU A 147 -9.24 -9.63 0.18
N LYS A 148 -10.40 -9.88 0.77
CA LYS A 148 -11.17 -11.12 0.56
C LYS A 148 -11.57 -11.36 -0.90
N LYS A 149 -11.76 -10.29 -1.68
CA LYS A 149 -12.06 -10.35 -3.12
C LYS A 149 -10.83 -10.56 -4.00
N GLY A 150 -9.64 -10.71 -3.41
CA GLY A 150 -8.40 -10.95 -4.13
C GLY A 150 -7.53 -9.72 -4.34
N GLU A 151 -7.86 -8.57 -3.75
CA GLU A 151 -6.87 -7.50 -3.61
C GLU A 151 -5.81 -7.89 -2.57
N VAL A 152 -4.62 -7.33 -2.71
CA VAL A 152 -3.47 -7.53 -1.84
C VAL A 152 -2.87 -6.16 -1.54
N ILE A 153 -2.56 -5.93 -0.28
CA ILE A 153 -1.95 -4.67 0.15
C ILE A 153 -0.45 -4.88 0.27
N TYR A 154 0.31 -4.10 -0.50
CA TYR A 154 1.75 -3.98 -0.36
C TYR A 154 2.12 -2.70 0.36
N LEU A 155 2.98 -2.82 1.37
CA LEU A 155 3.34 -1.74 2.29
C LEU A 155 4.84 -1.66 2.38
N GLU A 156 5.39 -0.45 2.39
CA GLU A 156 6.83 -0.28 2.53
C GLU A 156 7.19 0.60 3.70
N THR A 157 8.20 0.16 4.46
CA THR A 157 9.03 1.05 5.28
C THR A 157 10.07 1.71 4.36
N HIS A 158 11.03 2.46 4.89
CA HIS A 158 12.15 2.95 4.08
C HIS A 158 13.08 1.86 3.55
N PHE A 159 12.95 0.61 4.01
CA PHE A 159 13.93 -0.46 3.73
C PHE A 159 13.32 -1.79 3.33
N ASN A 160 12.08 -2.08 3.73
CA ASN A 160 11.45 -3.38 3.53
C ASN A 160 10.07 -3.21 2.89
N ARG A 161 9.68 -4.19 2.07
CA ARG A 161 8.32 -4.35 1.54
C ARG A 161 7.63 -5.50 2.25
N TYR A 162 6.38 -5.28 2.61
CA TYR A 162 5.49 -6.23 3.27
C TYR A 162 4.24 -6.46 2.42
N GLU A 163 3.61 -7.60 2.64
CA GLU A 163 2.39 -8.05 1.98
C GLU A 163 1.37 -8.42 3.07
N LEU A 164 0.16 -7.87 2.94
CA LEU A 164 -1.02 -8.32 3.67
C LEU A 164 -2.02 -8.88 2.66
N CYS A 165 -2.33 -10.16 2.77
CA CYS A 165 -3.27 -10.84 1.88
C CYS A 165 -4.28 -11.68 2.66
N PHE A 166 -5.45 -11.90 2.05
CA PHE A 166 -6.41 -12.89 2.51
C PHE A 166 -5.88 -14.30 2.28
N SER A 167 -6.05 -15.18 3.27
CA SER A 167 -5.55 -16.57 3.24
C SER A 167 -6.67 -17.60 3.30
N GLY A 168 -7.93 -17.16 3.28
CA GLY A 168 -9.10 -18.01 3.27
C GLY A 168 -9.98 -17.84 4.50
N GLU A 169 -10.95 -18.72 4.61
CA GLU A 169 -11.87 -18.80 5.75
C GLU A 169 -11.50 -20.03 6.59
N LYS A 170 -11.54 -19.90 7.92
CA LYS A 170 -11.32 -21.02 8.84
C LYS A 170 -12.49 -21.16 9.81
N PRO A 171 -12.89 -22.39 10.18
CA PRO A 171 -13.91 -22.59 11.22
C PRO A 171 -13.44 -22.00 12.54
N ARG A 172 -14.25 -21.16 13.21
CA ARG A 172 -14.01 -20.78 14.61
C ARG A 172 -13.95 -22.02 15.48
N SER A 173 -12.83 -22.23 16.16
CA SER A 173 -12.76 -23.29 17.17
C SER A 173 -13.59 -22.85 18.36
N ILE A 174 -14.67 -23.57 18.63
CA ILE A 174 -15.44 -23.39 19.86
C ILE A 174 -14.57 -23.93 21.00
N GLY A 175 -13.87 -23.03 21.71
CA GLY A 175 -13.20 -23.36 22.97
C GLY A 175 -11.80 -22.76 23.13
N SER A 176 -11.70 -21.68 23.91
CA SER A 176 -10.99 -21.70 25.20
C SER A 176 -11.15 -20.35 25.90
N ASN A 177 -12.39 -19.95 26.22
CA ASN A 177 -12.59 -19.00 27.30
C ASN A 177 -12.42 -19.79 28.60
N SER A 178 -11.40 -19.42 29.35
CA SER A 178 -11.10 -19.89 30.70
C SER A 178 -12.32 -19.71 31.63
N SER A 179 -13.10 -20.77 31.83
CA SER A 179 -13.96 -20.92 32.99
C SER A 179 -13.30 -21.91 33.93
N ALA A 180 -12.49 -21.38 34.85
CA ALA A 180 -12.16 -22.09 36.07
C ALA A 180 -13.42 -22.11 36.95
N SER A 181 -14.12 -23.25 36.97
CA SER A 181 -14.96 -23.63 38.10
C SER A 181 -15.01 -25.15 38.14
N ASP A 182 -14.34 -25.64 39.16
CA ASP A 182 -14.08 -27.02 39.53
C ASP A 182 -15.35 -27.69 40.12
N LEU A 183 -15.38 -29.03 40.04
CA LEU A 183 -16.14 -30.02 40.83
C LEU A 183 -17.44 -30.66 40.28
N GLU A 184 -17.23 -31.93 39.89
CA GLU A 184 -17.97 -33.18 40.22
C GLU A 184 -19.11 -33.71 39.31
N PRO A 185 -19.16 -35.04 39.04
CA PRO A 185 -20.14 -35.67 38.16
C PRO A 185 -21.19 -36.50 38.92
N GLU A 186 -22.49 -36.34 38.63
CA GLU A 186 -23.48 -37.38 38.99
C GLU A 186 -24.59 -37.60 37.94
N LYS A 187 -24.92 -38.89 37.78
CA LYS A 187 -25.94 -39.48 36.91
C LYS A 187 -27.36 -39.23 37.46
N HIS A 188 -28.37 -39.15 36.57
CA HIS A 188 -29.46 -40.14 36.41
C HIS A 188 -30.60 -39.62 35.50
N GLN A 189 -31.34 -40.59 34.93
CA GLN A 189 -32.35 -40.55 33.87
C GLN A 189 -33.72 -39.98 34.30
N ASN A 190 -34.49 -39.37 33.39
CA ASN A 190 -35.67 -39.98 32.72
C ASN A 190 -36.64 -38.97 32.03
N ASN A 191 -37.14 -39.40 30.87
CA ASN A 191 -38.33 -39.02 30.07
C ASN A 191 -39.29 -37.90 30.52
N SER A 192 -39.68 -37.03 29.57
CA SER A 192 -41.03 -37.08 28.96
C SER A 192 -41.13 -36.27 27.65
N HIS A 193 -42.05 -36.71 26.80
CA HIS A 193 -42.36 -36.26 25.45
C HIS A 193 -43.01 -34.86 25.36
N HIS A 194 -42.66 -34.09 24.33
CA HIS A 194 -43.63 -33.27 23.59
C HIS A 194 -43.29 -33.25 22.08
N HIS A 195 -44.34 -32.96 21.32
CA HIS A 195 -44.67 -33.39 19.97
C HIS A 195 -44.28 -32.38 18.87
N LEU A 196 -43.77 -32.90 17.75
CA LEU A 196 -43.76 -32.41 16.34
C LEU A 196 -43.47 -30.94 16.00
N GLN A 197 -42.42 -30.71 15.19
CA GLN A 197 -42.57 -30.20 13.81
C GLN A 197 -41.30 -30.50 12.96
N ASN A 198 -41.54 -30.89 11.72
CA ASN A 198 -40.63 -31.35 10.66
C ASN A 198 -39.74 -30.23 10.05
N GLY A 199 -38.54 -30.62 9.57
CA GLY A 199 -37.72 -29.93 8.54
C GLY A 199 -36.48 -29.21 9.09
N ASP A 200 -35.30 -29.83 9.20
CA ASP A 200 -34.29 -29.98 8.13
C ASP A 200 -34.09 -28.65 7.36
N ARG A 201 -32.99 -27.87 7.46
CA ARG A 201 -31.60 -28.11 7.83
C ARG A 201 -31.08 -26.87 8.54
N GLY A 202 -30.85 -26.96 9.84
CA GLY A 202 -29.92 -26.03 10.49
C GLY A 202 -28.53 -26.41 10.00
N ALA A 203 -28.09 -25.81 8.89
CA ALA A 203 -26.67 -25.74 8.64
C ALA A 203 -26.09 -25.12 9.90
N MET A 204 -25.36 -25.92 10.71
CA MET A 204 -24.33 -25.37 11.55
C MET A 204 -23.41 -24.64 10.57
N GLU A 205 -23.71 -23.36 10.29
CA GLU A 205 -22.70 -22.41 9.86
C GLU A 205 -21.72 -22.41 11.00
N HIS A 206 -20.75 -23.32 10.96
CA HIS A 206 -19.51 -23.14 11.68
C HIS A 206 -19.07 -21.74 11.34
N GLU A 207 -19.16 -20.84 12.32
CA GLU A 207 -18.96 -19.42 12.10
C GLU A 207 -17.54 -19.26 11.52
N LEU A 208 -17.48 -19.02 10.22
CA LEU A 208 -16.23 -18.96 9.48
C LEU A 208 -15.60 -17.62 9.79
N ARG A 209 -14.33 -17.64 10.22
CA ARG A 209 -13.53 -16.43 10.37
C ARG A 209 -12.63 -16.24 9.16
N ASP A 210 -12.61 -15.02 8.67
CA ASP A 210 -11.67 -14.59 7.65
C ASP A 210 -10.26 -14.56 8.25
N VAL A 211 -9.29 -15.19 7.60
CA VAL A 211 -7.90 -15.17 8.04
C VAL A 211 -7.01 -14.49 7.01
N PHE A 212 -6.04 -13.75 7.53
CA PHE A 212 -5.08 -12.96 6.77
C PHE A 212 -3.65 -13.40 7.10
N ARG A 213 -2.73 -13.08 6.18
CA ARG A 213 -1.31 -13.37 6.30
C ARG A 213 -0.51 -12.11 6.11
N TRP A 214 0.39 -11.86 7.06
CA TRP A 214 1.38 -10.78 7.01
C TRP A 214 2.75 -11.36 6.68
N SER A 215 3.32 -10.93 5.56
CA SER A 215 4.60 -11.43 5.06
C SER A 215 5.57 -10.31 4.72
N ARG A 216 6.87 -10.59 4.79
CA ARG A 216 7.92 -9.71 4.28
C ARG A 216 8.38 -10.22 2.92
N CYS A 217 8.45 -9.34 1.92
CA CYS A 217 9.03 -9.68 0.63
C CYS A 217 10.54 -9.90 0.80
N LYS A 218 11.06 -11.04 0.31
CA LYS A 218 12.50 -11.33 0.37
C LYS A 218 13.31 -10.33 -0.47
N LYS A 219 12.72 -9.85 -1.57
CA LYS A 219 13.29 -8.82 -2.44
C LYS A 219 12.19 -7.86 -2.90
N ALA A 220 12.48 -6.56 -2.90
CA ALA A 220 11.62 -5.59 -3.55
C ALA A 220 11.66 -5.79 -5.07
N MET A 221 10.50 -5.93 -5.70
CA MET A 221 10.37 -6.18 -7.14
C MET A 221 9.49 -5.10 -7.79
N PRO A 222 9.74 -4.71 -9.04
CA PRO A 222 8.82 -3.85 -9.79
C PRO A 222 7.43 -4.49 -9.91
N GLU A 223 6.36 -3.69 -10.00
CA GLU A 223 4.98 -4.17 -10.11
C GLU A 223 4.81 -5.16 -11.27
N VAL A 224 5.41 -4.86 -12.43
CA VAL A 224 5.37 -5.74 -13.62
C VAL A 224 5.92 -7.13 -13.30
N ALA A 225 7.03 -7.21 -12.55
CA ALA A 225 7.60 -8.48 -12.15
C ALA A 225 6.70 -9.21 -11.14
N MET A 226 6.14 -8.50 -10.17
CA MET A 226 5.18 -9.07 -9.21
C MET A 226 3.96 -9.67 -9.93
N ARG A 227 3.36 -8.94 -10.87
CA ARG A 227 2.24 -9.45 -11.69
C ARG A 227 2.61 -10.68 -12.51
N SER A 228 3.82 -10.71 -13.08
CA SER A 228 4.27 -11.86 -13.87
C SER A 228 4.51 -13.12 -13.04
N ILE A 229 4.87 -12.97 -11.76
CA ILE A 229 5.10 -14.08 -10.84
C ILE A 229 3.79 -14.55 -10.19
N GLY A 230 2.88 -13.62 -9.89
CA GLY A 230 1.61 -13.86 -9.24
C GLY A 230 1.37 -12.93 -8.05
N ILE A 231 0.11 -12.53 -7.85
CA ILE A 231 -0.34 -11.73 -6.71
C ILE A 231 -1.49 -12.48 -6.02
N PRO A 232 -1.43 -12.77 -4.70
CA PRO A 232 -0.32 -12.51 -3.78
C PRO A 232 0.99 -13.18 -4.22
N LEU A 233 2.13 -12.69 -3.73
CA LEU A 233 3.42 -13.28 -4.07
C LEU A 233 3.50 -14.73 -3.55
N PRO A 234 4.10 -15.65 -4.32
CA PRO A 234 4.23 -17.03 -3.93
C PRO A 234 5.24 -17.19 -2.77
N ALA A 235 5.15 -18.31 -2.05
CA ALA A 235 5.90 -18.55 -0.81
C ALA A 235 7.43 -18.47 -0.99
N GLU A 236 7.93 -18.70 -2.21
CA GLU A 236 9.34 -18.59 -2.54
C GLU A 236 9.83 -17.14 -2.48
N GLN A 237 8.96 -16.15 -2.68
CA GLN A 237 9.29 -14.72 -2.72
C GLN A 237 9.04 -13.98 -1.40
N VAL A 238 8.38 -14.63 -0.44
CA VAL A 238 8.01 -14.02 0.84
C VAL A 238 8.46 -14.85 2.03
N GLU A 239 8.70 -14.16 3.14
CA GLU A 239 8.87 -14.74 4.46
C GLU A 239 7.59 -14.45 5.25
N VAL A 240 6.84 -15.49 5.60
CA VAL A 240 5.62 -15.33 6.40
C VAL A 240 6.02 -14.96 7.82
N LEU A 241 5.63 -13.76 8.25
CA LEU A 241 5.95 -13.25 9.57
C LEU A 241 4.83 -13.56 10.56
N GLN A 242 3.59 -13.46 10.10
CA GLN A 242 2.41 -13.91 10.84
C GLN A 242 1.36 -14.46 9.88
N ASP A 243 0.69 -15.51 10.33
CA ASP A 243 -0.38 -16.20 9.60
C ASP A 243 -1.59 -16.38 10.52
N ASN A 244 -2.76 -16.67 9.94
CA ASN A 244 -4.00 -16.87 10.69
C ASN A 244 -4.47 -15.65 11.47
N LEU A 245 -4.13 -14.46 10.99
CA LEU A 245 -4.54 -13.20 11.59
C LEU A 245 -6.04 -12.98 11.34
N GLU A 246 -6.78 -12.57 12.36
CA GLU A 246 -8.08 -11.94 12.18
C GLU A 246 -7.87 -10.47 11.75
N TRP A 247 -8.93 -9.82 11.26
CA TRP A 247 -8.79 -8.42 10.82
C TRP A 247 -8.43 -7.49 11.98
N GLU A 248 -8.92 -7.82 13.17
CA GLU A 248 -8.71 -7.12 14.44
C GLU A 248 -7.26 -7.21 14.94
N ASP A 249 -6.50 -8.21 14.47
CA ASP A 249 -5.07 -8.36 14.80
C ASP A 249 -4.18 -7.37 14.02
N VAL A 250 -4.76 -6.67 13.03
CA VAL A 250 -4.06 -5.68 12.19
C VAL A 250 -4.53 -4.28 12.58
N GLN A 251 -3.72 -3.58 13.37
CA GLN A 251 -4.09 -2.26 13.89
C GLN A 251 -3.37 -1.14 13.14
N TRP A 252 -4.13 -0.33 12.42
CA TRP A 252 -3.61 0.76 11.63
C TRP A 252 -3.43 2.03 12.47
N SER A 253 -2.29 2.71 12.30
CA SER A 253 -1.99 3.99 12.93
C SER A 253 -1.70 5.07 11.88
N GLN A 254 -1.57 6.32 12.31
CA GLN A 254 -1.21 7.42 11.41
C GLN A 254 0.19 7.26 10.80
N THR A 255 1.08 6.52 11.47
CA THR A 255 2.50 6.34 11.11
C THR A 255 2.81 4.95 10.58
N GLY A 256 1.91 3.98 10.73
CA GLY A 256 2.20 2.61 10.33
C GLY A 256 1.09 1.61 10.62
N VAL A 257 1.50 0.37 10.83
CA VAL A 257 0.61 -0.75 11.17
C VAL A 257 1.25 -1.58 12.28
N TRP A 258 0.42 -2.06 13.20
CA TRP A 258 0.79 -3.01 14.22
C TRP A 258 0.23 -4.38 13.87
N VAL A 259 1.09 -5.39 13.88
CA VAL A 259 0.70 -6.79 13.65
C VAL A 259 1.36 -7.62 14.74
N SER A 260 0.55 -8.32 15.54
CA SER A 260 1.03 -9.15 16.66
C SER A 260 1.97 -8.38 17.61
N GLY A 261 1.54 -7.19 18.04
CA GLY A 261 2.28 -6.35 19.00
C GLY A 261 3.55 -5.69 18.46
N LYS A 262 3.88 -5.83 17.17
CA LYS A 262 5.02 -5.18 16.54
C LYS A 262 4.59 -4.07 15.59
N GLU A 263 5.16 -2.88 15.76
CA GLU A 263 4.95 -1.75 14.85
C GLU A 263 5.83 -1.85 13.61
N TYR A 264 5.25 -1.50 12.46
CA TYR A 264 5.91 -1.32 11.18
C TYR A 264 5.69 0.13 10.72
N PRO A 265 6.70 1.02 10.78
CA PRO A 265 6.56 2.41 10.38
C PRO A 265 6.48 2.53 8.84
N LEU A 266 5.30 2.87 8.34
CA LEU A 266 5.00 2.82 6.92
C LEU A 266 5.29 4.16 6.24
N ALA A 267 6.02 4.06 5.14
CA ALA A 267 6.26 5.19 4.24
C ALA A 267 5.29 5.16 3.05
N ARG A 268 4.97 3.98 2.51
CA ARG A 268 4.21 3.83 1.25
C ARG A 268 3.23 2.67 1.31
N VAL A 269 2.18 2.75 0.48
CA VAL A 269 1.14 1.73 0.37
C VAL A 269 0.65 1.62 -1.08
N HIS A 270 0.34 0.41 -1.51
CA HIS A 270 -0.25 0.15 -2.80
C HIS A 270 -1.15 -1.09 -2.75
N PHE A 271 -2.32 -1.00 -3.38
CA PHE A 271 -3.23 -2.13 -3.56
C PHE A 271 -3.01 -2.71 -4.94
N LEU A 272 -2.84 -4.02 -5.01
CA LEU A 272 -2.73 -4.76 -6.26
C LEU A 272 -3.75 -5.90 -6.28
N SER A 273 -4.13 -6.34 -7.47
CA SER A 273 -4.94 -7.55 -7.67
C SER A 273 -4.25 -8.46 -8.67
N ALA A 274 -4.64 -9.73 -8.69
CA ALA A 274 -4.36 -10.59 -9.84
C ALA A 274 -4.89 -9.93 -11.14
N ASN A 275 -4.22 -10.22 -12.26
CA ASN A 275 -4.63 -9.75 -13.58
C ASN A 275 -5.90 -10.44 -14.07
#